data_AF-A0A926UR38-F1
#
_entry.id   AF-A0A926UR38-F1
#
_cell.length_a   1.000
_cell.length_b   1.000
_cell.length_c   1.000
_cell.angle_alpha   90.00
_cell.angle_beta   90.00
_cell.angle_gamma   90.00
#
_symmetry.space_group_name_H-M   'P 1'
#
loop_
_entity.id
_entity.type
_entity.pdbx_description
1 polymer ?
#
loop_
_entity_poly.entity_id
_entity_poly.type
_entity_poly.pdbx_seq_one_letter_code
_entity_poly.pdbx_strand_id
1 'polypeptide(L)'
;MLTTVEGIYRNGQVELIESPNNLLEGTRVIVTFLETKTIDLASQGIDKAQAEILRTSLATFAEDWNSPEMSIYDDYDAAKAKL
;
A
#
# COMPACT_ATOMS: atom_id res chain seq x y z
N MET A 1 22.63 -0.07 -0.52
CA MET A 1 21.26 0.34 -0.16
C MET A 1 20.32 -0.41 -1.10
N LEU A 2 19.21 -0.96 -0.62
CA LEU A 2 18.23 -1.63 -1.49
C LEU A 2 17.37 -0.55 -2.16
N THR A 3 17.11 -0.69 -3.46
CA THR A 3 16.20 0.17 -4.22
C THR A 3 14.97 -0.64 -4.59
N THR A 4 13.80 -0.16 -4.18
CA THR A 4 12.50 -0.75 -4.54
C THR A 4 11.88 0.08 -5.65
N VAL A 5 11.39 -0.58 -6.69
CA VAL A 5 10.69 0.03 -7.82
C VAL A 5 9.40 -0.72 -8.03
N GLU A 6 8.29 0.01 -8.15
CA GLU A 6 7.00 -0.58 -8.48
C GLU A 6 6.88 -0.89 -9.98
N GLY A 7 6.12 -1.92 -10.29
CA GLY A 7 5.86 -2.36 -11.65
C GLY A 7 4.48 -2.98 -11.79
N ILE A 8 3.98 -3.02 -13.02
CA ILE A 8 2.70 -3.64 -13.37
C ILE A 8 2.99 -4.99 -14.04
N TYR A 9 2.37 -6.05 -13.53
CA TYR A 9 2.45 -7.36 -14.19
C TYR A 9 1.44 -7.45 -15.33
N ARG A 10 1.93 -7.64 -16.56
CA ARG A 10 1.10 -7.75 -17.77
C ARG A 10 1.75 -8.73 -18.75
N ASN A 11 0.95 -9.65 -19.30
CA ASN A 11 1.38 -10.61 -20.32
C ASN A 11 2.65 -11.42 -19.96
N GLY A 12 2.80 -11.80 -18.68
CA GLY A 12 3.97 -12.56 -18.24
C GLY A 12 5.22 -11.72 -17.93
N GLN A 13 5.15 -10.39 -18.06
CA GLN A 13 6.26 -9.48 -17.82
C GLN A 13 5.93 -8.46 -16.75
N VAL A 14 6.95 -8.00 -16.02
CA VAL A 14 6.85 -6.88 -15.08
C VAL A 14 7.31 -5.61 -15.79
N GLU A 15 6.37 -4.71 -16.05
CA GLU A 15 6.62 -3.39 -16.64
C GLU A 15 6.92 -2.41 -15.49
N LEU A 16 8.18 -1.98 -15.32
CA LEU A 16 8.56 -1.05 -14.26
C LEU A 16 7.95 0.34 -14.53
N ILE A 17 7.38 0.97 -13.49
CA ILE A 17 6.76 2.30 -13.58
C ILE A 17 7.85 3.38 -13.72
N GLU A 18 9.02 3.14 -13.12
CA GLU A 18 10.20 3.98 -13.27
C GLU A 18 11.45 3.13 -13.49
N SER A 19 12.48 3.70 -14.11
CA SER A 19 13.76 3.01 -14.29
C SER A 19 14.64 3.21 -13.06
N PRO A 20 15.09 2.14 -12.37
CA PRO A 20 16.04 2.29 -11.28
C PRO A 20 17.37 2.85 -11.80
N ASN A 21 17.86 3.91 -11.18
CA ASN A 21 19.13 4.53 -11.54
C ASN A 21 20.32 3.77 -10.90
N ASN A 22 21.48 3.85 -11.55
CA ASN A 22 22.77 3.35 -11.04
C ASN A 22 22.84 1.84 -10.74
N LEU A 23 22.14 1.00 -11.52
CA LEU A 23 22.32 -0.45 -11.44
C LEU A 23 23.41 -0.94 -12.40
N LEU A 24 24.27 -1.82 -11.91
CA LEU A 24 25.26 -2.51 -12.74
C LEU A 24 24.58 -3.62 -13.54
N GLU A 25 25.08 -3.89 -14.74
CA GLU A 25 24.64 -5.04 -15.54
C GLU A 25 24.81 -6.35 -14.75
N GLY A 26 23.82 -7.24 -14.83
CA GLY A 26 23.81 -8.50 -14.09
C GLY A 26 23.43 -8.39 -12.61
N THR A 27 23.01 -7.22 -12.12
CA THR A 27 22.48 -7.06 -10.76
C THR A 27 21.29 -8.00 -10.53
N ARG A 28 21.34 -8.81 -9.47
CA ARG A 28 20.25 -9.72 -9.10
C ARG A 28 19.06 -8.94 -8.56
N VAL A 29 17.85 -9.33 -8.96
CA VAL A 29 16.60 -8.72 -8.50
C VAL A 29 15.75 -9.74 -7.76
N ILE A 30 14.90 -9.25 -6.85
CA ILE A 30 13.83 -10.01 -6.21
C ILE A 30 12.52 -9.41 -6.70
N VAL A 31 11.61 -10.26 -7.17
CA VAL A 31 10.29 -9.85 -7.63
C VAL A 31 9.24 -10.41 -6.68
N THR A 32 8.47 -9.53 -6.06
CA THR A 32 7.36 -9.88 -5.18
C THR A 32 6.07 -9.45 -5.85
N PHE A 33 5.15 -10.39 -6.08
CA PHE A 33 3.84 -10.10 -6.63
C PHE A 33 2.87 -9.75 -5.49
N LEU A 34 2.39 -8.52 -5.49
CA LEU A 34 1.42 -8.06 -4.52
C LEU A 34 0.02 -8.48 -4.98
N GLU A 35 -0.67 -9.26 -4.16
CA GLU A 35 -2.09 -9.51 -4.35
C GLU A 35 -2.86 -8.27 -3.95
N THR A 36 -3.70 -7.75 -4.85
CA THR A 36 -4.72 -6.77 -4.48
C THR A 36 -5.73 -7.46 -3.58
N LYS A 37 -5.48 -7.44 -2.26
CA LYS A 37 -6.44 -7.92 -1.27
C LYS A 37 -7.57 -6.90 -1.16
N THR A 38 -8.54 -7.03 -2.05
CA THR A 38 -9.85 -6.40 -1.84
C THR A 38 -10.45 -7.03 -0.59
N ILE A 39 -10.72 -6.21 0.43
CA ILE A 39 -11.46 -6.68 1.60
C ILE A 39 -12.91 -6.87 1.17
N ASP A 40 -13.37 -8.11 1.14
CA ASP A 40 -14.78 -8.41 0.93
C ASP A 40 -15.55 -8.12 2.22
N LEU A 41 -16.13 -6.93 2.30
CA LEU A 41 -16.92 -6.49 3.46
C LEU A 41 -18.11 -7.43 3.74
N ALA A 42 -18.72 -8.01 2.70
CA ALA A 42 -19.86 -8.91 2.87
C ALA A 42 -19.44 -10.22 3.56
N SER A 43 -18.27 -10.76 3.20
CA SER A 43 -17.68 -11.92 3.90
C SER A 43 -17.42 -11.66 5.39
N GLN A 44 -17.26 -10.39 5.78
CA GLN A 44 -17.06 -9.96 7.16
C GLN A 44 -18.37 -9.60 7.87
N GLY A 45 -19.52 -9.87 7.24
CA GLY A 45 -20.84 -9.56 7.81
C GLY A 45 -21.19 -8.07 7.79
N ILE A 46 -20.52 -7.28 6.94
CA ILE A 46 -20.81 -5.86 6.76
C ILE A 46 -21.55 -5.69 5.43
N ASP A 47 -22.85 -5.44 5.53
CA ASP A 47 -23.66 -5.11 4.37
C ASP A 47 -23.44 -3.65 3.91
N LYS A 48 -24.08 -3.29 2.79
CA LYS A 48 -23.93 -1.95 2.20
C LYS A 48 -24.40 -0.84 3.15
N ALA A 49 -25.48 -1.05 3.89
CA ALA A 49 -26.01 -0.04 4.80
C ALA A 49 -25.06 0.17 5.99
N GLN A 50 -24.53 -0.92 6.54
CA GLN A 50 -23.51 -0.87 7.59
C GLN A 50 -22.22 -0.21 7.09
N ALA A 51 -21.78 -0.49 5.85
CA ALA A 51 -20.62 0.15 5.26
C ALA A 51 -20.82 1.67 5.09
N GLU A 52 -22.02 2.11 4.69
CA GLU A 52 -22.35 3.52 4.53
C GLU A 52 -22.41 4.26 5.87
N ILE A 53 -22.99 3.63 6.90
CA ILE A 53 -22.99 4.14 8.27
C ILE A 53 -21.55 4.28 8.78
N LEU A 54 -20.73 3.23 8.62
CA LEU A 54 -19.34 3.23 9.05
C LEU A 54 -18.56 4.35 8.36
N ARG A 55 -18.68 4.47 7.03
CA ARG A 55 -18.01 5.51 6.25
C ARG A 55 -18.42 6.91 6.70
N THR A 56 -19.71 7.14 6.94
CA THR A 56 -20.21 8.43 7.42
C THR A 56 -19.71 8.73 8.83
N SER A 57 -19.70 7.74 9.73
CA SER A 57 -19.23 7.91 11.11
C SER A 57 -17.74 8.22 11.20
N LEU A 58 -16.94 7.70 10.27
CA LEU A 58 -15.51 7.92 10.22
C LEU A 58 -15.12 9.20 9.47
N ALA A 59 -16.03 9.77 8.67
CA ALA A 59 -15.76 10.97 7.87
C ALA A 59 -15.38 12.18 8.73
N THR A 60 -15.87 12.27 9.97
CA THR A 60 -15.53 13.36 10.90
C THR A 60 -14.06 13.35 11.33
N PHE A 61 -13.39 12.21 11.23
CA PHE A 61 -11.95 12.08 11.54
C PHE A 61 -11.06 12.19 10.30
N ALA A 62 -11.66 12.36 9.12
CA ALA A 62 -10.91 12.32 7.86
C ALA A 62 -9.91 13.47 7.74
N GLU A 63 -10.22 14.66 8.26
CA GLU A 63 -9.29 15.79 8.21
C GLU A 63 -8.01 15.50 9.01
N ASP A 64 -8.17 15.07 10.26
CA ASP A 64 -7.05 14.69 11.13
C ASP A 64 -6.29 13.48 10.57
N TRP A 65 -7.00 12.46 10.09
CA TRP A 65 -6.39 11.23 9.58
C TRP A 65 -5.63 11.43 8.26
N ASN A 66 -6.10 12.34 7.40
CA ASN A 66 -5.43 12.65 6.13
C ASN A 66 -4.35 13.72 6.28
N SER A 67 -4.06 14.19 7.50
CA SER A 67 -2.98 15.14 7.73
C SER A 67 -1.62 14.48 7.45
N PRO A 68 -0.62 15.23 6.92
CA PRO A 68 0.71 14.68 6.65
C PRO A 68 1.37 14.02 7.86
N GLU A 69 1.06 14.49 9.07
CA GLU A 69 1.57 13.98 10.33
C GLU A 69 1.11 12.54 10.63
N MET A 70 -0.02 12.10 10.07
CA MET A 70 -0.53 10.74 10.25
C MET A 70 0.20 9.69 9.41
N SER A 71 1.02 10.12 8.43
CA SER A 71 1.87 9.20 7.65
C SER A 71 2.84 8.37 8.50
N ILE A 72 3.09 8.78 9.75
CA ILE A 72 3.87 7.99 10.71
C ILE A 72 3.24 6.61 11.00
N TYR A 73 1.93 6.48 10.81
CA TYR A 73 1.20 5.23 11.05
C TYR A 73 1.19 4.30 9.84
N ASP A 74 1.56 4.79 8.65
CA ASP A 74 1.63 3.96 7.43
C ASP A 74 2.67 2.84 7.56
N ASP A 75 3.75 3.11 8.31
CA ASP A 75 4.80 2.14 8.62
C ASP A 75 5.13 2.18 10.13
N TYR A 76 4.08 2.06 10.94
CA TYR A 76 4.15 2.19 12.40
C TYR A 76 5.23 1.31 13.03
N ASP A 77 5.35 0.06 12.59
CA ASP A 77 6.33 -0.88 13.13
C ASP A 77 7.77 -0.44 12.81
N ALA A 78 8.04 0.05 11.59
CA ALA A 78 9.35 0.58 11.24
C ALA A 78 9.66 1.92 11.93
N ALA A 79 8.64 2.77 12.14
CA ALA A 79 8.78 4.02 12.89
C ALA A 79 9.10 3.75 14.37
N LYS A 80 8.39 2.78 14.99
CA LYS A 80 8.60 2.37 16.38
C LYS A 80 9.99 1.76 16.61
N ALA A 81 10.51 0.99 15.65
CA ALA A 81 11.83 0.37 15.76
C ALA A 81 13.01 1.37 15.75
N LYS A 82 12.77 2.65 15.42
CA LYS A 82 13.78 3.72 15.39
C LYS A 82 13.82 4.58 16.66
N LEU A 83 12.91 4.35 17.60
CA LEU A 83 12.85 4.97 18.93
C LEU A 83 13.66 4.16 19.95
#